data_AF-A0AAD1TR53-F1
#
_entry.id   AF-A0AAD1TR53-F1
#
_cell.length_a   1.000
_cell.length_b   1.000
_cell.length_c   1.000
_cell.angle_alpha   90.00
_cell.angle_beta   90.00
_cell.angle_gamma   90.00
#
_symmetry.space_group_name_H-M   'P 1'
#
loop_
_entity.id
_entity.type
_entity.pdbx_description
1 polymer ?
#
loop_
_entity_poly.entity_id
_entity_poly.type
_entity_poly.pdbx_seq_one_letter_code
_entity_poly.pdbx_strand_id
1 'polypeptide(L)' 'MMNSKNRVIEIRVNGVVLSALRTETAVAADYISFMEALTSALMDRDSLEREANASGRTMNHPNFGALGSLPITDPKGL' A
#
# COMPACT_ATOMS: atom_id res chain seq x y z
N MET A 1 23.86 7.90 -27.79
CA MET A 1 22.84 6.90 -27.40
C MET A 1 22.81 6.85 -25.88
N MET A 2 21.69 7.25 -25.25
CA MET A 2 21.51 7.08 -23.81
C MET A 2 21.37 5.59 -23.51
N ASN A 3 22.25 5.07 -22.66
CA ASN A 3 22.17 3.71 -22.15
C ASN A 3 20.97 3.63 -21.20
N SER A 4 19.79 3.27 -21.72
CA SER A 4 18.58 3.04 -20.93
C SER A 4 18.78 1.75 -20.14
N LYS A 5 19.47 1.87 -19.00
CA LYS A 5 19.53 0.81 -17.99
C LYS A 5 18.10 0.50 -17.60
N ASN A 6 17.56 -0.62 -18.10
CA ASN A 6 16.23 -1.18 -17.85
C ASN A 6 15.65 -0.75 -16.50
N ARG A 7 14.98 0.42 -16.46
CA ARG A 7 14.55 1.03 -15.20
C ARG A 7 13.25 0.37 -14.78
N VAL A 8 13.36 -0.68 -13.98
CA VAL A 8 12.23 -1.44 -13.45
C VAL A 8 12.24 -1.37 -11.94
N ILE A 9 11.10 -1.02 -11.35
CA ILE A 9 10.83 -1.25 -9.93
C ILE A 9 10.14 -2.60 -9.84
N GLU A 10 10.63 -3.51 -9.00
CA GLU A 10 10.06 -4.84 -8.81
C GLU A 10 9.95 -5.13 -7.32
N ILE A 11 8.80 -5.63 -6.89
CA ILE A 11 8.59 -6.08 -5.52
C ILE A 11 8.42 -7.59 -5.54
N ARG A 12 9.22 -8.27 -4.71
CA ARG A 12 9.18 -9.71 -4.53
C ARG A 12 8.79 -10.06 -3.10
N VAL A 13 7.94 -11.06 -2.95
CA VAL A 13 7.63 -11.69 -1.66
C VAL A 13 8.09 -13.13 -1.74
N ASN A 14 8.99 -13.54 -0.84
CA ASN A 14 9.58 -14.87 -0.82
C ASN A 14 10.18 -15.32 -2.17
N GLY A 15 10.80 -14.38 -2.90
CA GLY A 15 11.43 -14.64 -4.21
C GLY A 15 10.47 -14.63 -5.41
N VAL A 16 9.16 -14.58 -5.19
CA VAL A 16 8.13 -14.49 -6.24
C VAL A 16 7.85 -13.02 -6.55
N VAL A 17 7.81 -12.65 -7.83
CA VAL A 17 7.45 -11.28 -8.26
C VAL A 17 5.98 -11.03 -8.00
N LEU A 18 5.72 -10.05 -7.15
CA LEU A 18 4.37 -9.61 -6.78
C LEU A 18 3.85 -8.53 -7.73
N SER A 19 4.70 -7.55 -8.05
CA SER A 19 4.38 -6.47 -8.98
C SER A 19 5.66 -5.86 -9.56
N ALA A 20 5.59 -5.34 -10.78
CA ALA A 20 6.71 -4.65 -11.43
C ALA A 20 6.22 -3.46 -12.28
N LEU A 21 7.02 -2.38 -12.29
CA LEU A 21 6.76 -1.16 -13.05
C LEU A 21 7.99 -0.77 -13.88
N ARG A 22 7.84 -0.67 -15.20
CA ARG A 22 8.89 -0.11 -16.07
C ARG A 22 8.80 1.40 -16.06
N THR A 23 9.75 2.07 -15.42
CA THR A 23 9.69 3.53 -15.21
C THR A 23 10.11 4.33 -16.43
N GLU A 24 10.69 3.69 -17.45
CA GLU A 24 11.08 4.35 -18.72
C GLU A 24 9.89 4.86 -19.52
N THR A 25 8.75 4.17 -19.41
CA THR A 25 7.52 4.47 -20.15
C THR A 25 6.34 4.76 -19.23
N ALA A 26 6.53 4.68 -17.91
CA ALA A 26 5.44 4.84 -16.94
C ALA A 26 4.94 6.29 -16.89
N VAL A 27 3.63 6.45 -16.96
CA VAL A 27 2.91 7.69 -16.68
C VAL A 27 2.26 7.63 -15.29
N ALA A 28 1.72 8.76 -14.82
CA ALA A 28 1.12 8.86 -13.49
C ALA A 28 0.10 7.74 -13.18
N ALA A 29 -0.70 7.34 -14.18
CA ALA A 29 -1.65 6.25 -14.04
C ALA A 29 -0.97 4.91 -13.72
N ASP A 30 0.16 4.59 -14.36
CA ASP A 30 0.89 3.35 -14.11
C ASP A 30 1.44 3.30 -12.68
N TYR A 31 1.91 4.44 -12.14
CA TYR A 31 2.36 4.52 -10.76
C TYR A 31 1.20 4.29 -9.77
N ILE A 32 0.04 4.89 -10.03
CA ILE A 32 -1.15 4.71 -9.17
C ILE A 32 -1.59 3.26 -9.19
N SER A 33 -1.77 2.67 -10.38
CA SER A 33 -2.18 1.27 -10.53
C SER A 33 -1.15 0.30 -9.95
N PHE A 34 0.15 0.59 -10.06
CA PHE A 34 1.20 -0.19 -9.42
C PHE A 34 1.04 -0.19 -7.88
N MET A 35 0.80 0.99 -7.29
CA MET A 35 0.62 1.12 -5.84
C MET A 35 -0.68 0.48 -5.35
N GLU A 36 -1.77 0.57 -6.11
CA GLU A 36 -3.04 -0.11 -5.83
C GLU A 36 -2.84 -1.63 -5.84
N ALA A 37 -2.26 -2.17 -6.91
CA ALA A 37 -1.99 -3.61 -7.03
C ALA A 37 -1.08 -4.11 -5.88
N LEU A 38 -0.05 -3.33 -5.53
CA LEU A 38 0.82 -3.64 -4.42
C LEU A 38 0.07 -3.68 -3.09
N THR A 39 -0.74 -2.65 -2.82
CA THR A 39 -1.49 -2.52 -1.57
C THR A 39 -2.50 -3.65 -1.45
N SER A 40 -3.27 -3.94 -2.51
CA SER A 40 -4.22 -5.05 -2.53
C SER A 40 -3.56 -6.41 -2.31
N ALA A 41 -2.38 -6.63 -2.89
CA ALA A 41 -1.69 -7.90 -2.77
C ALA A 41 -1.01 -8.11 -1.41
N LEU A 42 -0.59 -7.03 -0.74
CA LEU A 42 0.03 -7.09 0.59
C LEU A 42 -0.97 -6.96 1.74
N MET A 43 -2.13 -6.35 1.53
CA MET A 43 -3.15 -6.12 2.57
C MET A 43 -4.10 -7.30 2.75
N ASP A 44 -3.55 -8.49 3.00
CA ASP A 44 -4.33 -9.56 3.63
C ASP A 44 -4.51 -9.23 5.11
N ARG A 45 -5.57 -8.50 5.41
CA ARG A 45 -5.84 -7.94 6.74
C ARG A 45 -5.85 -9.02 7.83
N ASP A 46 -6.34 -10.22 7.52
CA ASP A 46 -6.44 -11.30 8.49
C ASP A 46 -5.07 -11.89 8.79
N SER A 47 -4.25 -12.14 7.77
CA SER A 47 -2.88 -12.64 7.96
C SER A 47 -2.00 -11.61 8.67
N LEU A 48 -2.11 -10.34 8.28
CA LEU A 48 -1.39 -9.24 8.92
C LEU A 48 -1.82 -9.03 10.38
N GLU A 49 -3.11 -9.19 10.70
CA GLU A 49 -3.60 -9.12 12.09
C GLU A 49 -3.10 -10.31 12.91
N ARG A 50 -3.04 -11.51 12.33
CA ARG A 50 -2.44 -12.69 12.99
C ARG A 50 -0.95 -12.47 13.29
N GLU A 51 -0.19 -11.92 12.36
CA GLU A 51 1.23 -11.58 12.57
C GLU A 51 1.40 -10.52 13.67
N ALA A 52 0.58 -9.45 13.63
CA ALA A 52 0.60 -8.40 14.65
C ALA A 52 0.32 -8.99 16.05
N ASN A 53 -0.70 -9.84 16.16
CA ASN A 53 -1.07 -10.51 17.42
C ASN A 53 0.04 -11.45 17.91
N ALA A 54 0.70 -12.19 17.03
CA ALA A 54 1.86 -13.02 17.38
C ALA A 54 3.03 -12.18 17.94
N SER A 55 3.11 -10.92 17.55
CA SER A 55 4.09 -9.94 18.05
C SER A 55 3.58 -9.12 19.25
N GLY A 56 2.44 -9.48 19.85
CA GLY A 56 1.82 -8.77 20.97
C GLY A 56 1.26 -7.39 20.61
N ARG A 57 0.96 -7.15 19.33
CA ARG A 57 0.37 -5.92 18.79
C ARG A 57 -1.00 -6.22 18.17
N THR A 58 -1.76 -5.18 17.81
CA THR A 58 -2.98 -5.31 16.99
C THR A 58 -3.01 -4.20 15.96
N MET A 59 -3.48 -4.50 14.75
CA MET A 59 -3.82 -3.48 13.75
C MET A 59 -5.25 -2.98 13.95
N ASN A 60 -6.09 -3.74 14.66
CA ASN A 60 -7.45 -3.36 15.01
C ASN A 60 -7.47 -2.64 16.36
N HIS A 61 -7.05 -1.38 16.38
CA HIS A 61 -7.37 -0.52 17.51
C HIS A 61 -8.83 -0.04 17.36
N PRO A 62 -9.68 -0.09 18.42
CA PRO A 62 -11.08 0.37 18.34
C PRO A 62 -11.22 1.83 17.85
N ASN A 63 -10.15 2.63 17.95
CA ASN A 63 -10.10 4.03 17.48
C ASN A 63 -9.16 4.25 16.27
N PHE A 64 -8.78 3.22 15.51
CA PHE A 64 -7.84 3.44 14.38
C PHE A 64 -8.45 4.30 13.24
N GLY A 65 -9.78 4.31 13.10
CA GLY A 65 -10.48 5.26 12.23
C GLY A 65 -10.41 6.73 12.67
N ALA A 66 -9.90 7.01 13.88
CA ALA A 66 -9.75 8.35 14.44
C ALA A 66 -8.35 8.96 14.26
N LEU A 67 -7.37 8.21 13.75
CA LEU A 67 -6.08 8.79 13.36
C LEU A 67 -6.23 9.44 11.98
N GLY A 68 -6.84 10.62 11.95
CA GLY A 68 -6.87 11.54 10.81
C GLY A 68 -8.24 11.96 10.30
N SER A 69 -9.32 11.26 10.66
CA SER A 69 -10.68 11.64 10.28
C SER A 69 -11.61 11.60 11.48
N LEU A 70 -11.79 12.74 12.14
CA LEU A 70 -12.99 12.94 12.94
C LEU A 70 -14.16 13.06 11.95
N PRO A 71 -15.21 12.23 12.04
CA PRO A 71 -16.43 12.46 11.29
C PRO A 71 -16.97 13.84 11.71
N ILE A 72 -17.12 14.77 10.77
CA ILE A 72 -17.82 16.02 11.03
C ILE A 72 -19.30 15.64 11.23
N THR A 73 -19.74 15.58 12.49
CA THR A 73 -21.13 15.27 12.84
C THR A 73 -22.04 16.49 12.78
N ASP A 74 -21.47 17.70 12.69
CA ASP A 74 -22.20 18.95 12.49
C ASP A 74 -21.43 19.90 11.55
N PRO A 75 -21.85 20.04 10.28
CA PRO A 75 -21.22 20.96 9.33
C PRO A 75 -21.47 22.45 9.62
N LYS A 76 -22.35 22.79 10.58
CA LYS A 76 -22.79 24.18 10.81
C LYS A 76 -22.06 24.90 11.96
N GLY A 77 -21.03 24.29 12.53
CA GLY A 77 -20.24 24.84 13.63
C GLY A 77 -18.87 25.41 13.26
N LEU A 78 -18.62 25.72 11.99
CA LEU A 78 -17.41 26.44 11.53
C LEU A 78 -17.71 27.90 11.18
#